data_AF-A0A967MXC9-F1
#
_entry.id   AF-A0A967MXC9-F1
#
_cell.length_a   1.000
_cell.length_b   1.000
_cell.length_c   1.000
_cell.angle_alpha   90.00
_cell.angle_beta   90.00
_cell.angle_gamma   90.00
#
_symmetry.space_group_name_H-M   'P 1'
#
loop_
_entity.id
_entity.type
_entity.pdbx_description
1 polymer ?
#
loop_
_entity_poly.entity_id
_entity_poly.type
_entity_poly.pdbx_seq_one_letter_code
_entity_poly.pdbx_strand_id
1 'polypeptide(L)'
;MRGIAYMGALEVLDELDILRNIERVAGTSAGAIAATITSFRLDIAQTWELFNSLDYTKYSNNPAQTRLRKLLEWNNDESYKRFFTKYGWHSSQDIHQWLEEVIAGQCDGNRRATFTEFQERGFRDLYIVAANISRHRAEVFSAAETPDVAVADAVRMSISIPIFFEALRFDGKKFGDGDYYVDGGLYDNFPMHIFDQPEFAAKNRYYKDKVNWRTLGLFLYPEKMSEQTEPVYPDNVWEFMNLTLKNAY
;
A
#
# COMPACT_ATOMS: atom_id res chain seq x y z
N MET A 1 -8.77 10.32 5.85
CA MET A 1 -7.53 9.54 5.68
C MET A 1 -7.66 8.28 6.51
N ARG A 2 -7.74 7.10 5.88
CA ARG A 2 -8.13 5.86 6.58
C ARG A 2 -6.94 5.11 7.20
N GLY A 3 -5.69 5.41 6.82
CA GLY A 3 -4.48 4.74 7.33
C GLY A 3 -4.21 4.93 8.83
N ILE A 4 -4.73 5.98 9.46
CA ILE A 4 -4.65 6.22 10.91
C ILE A 4 -5.31 5.06 11.69
N ALA A 5 -6.34 4.42 11.12
CA ALA A 5 -7.00 3.30 11.77
C ALA A 5 -6.09 2.07 11.91
N TYR A 6 -5.10 1.90 11.03
CA TYR A 6 -4.09 0.85 11.22
C TYR A 6 -3.23 1.12 12.46
N MET A 7 -2.81 2.38 12.68
CA MET A 7 -2.03 2.73 13.86
C MET A 7 -2.82 2.51 15.15
N GLY A 8 -4.09 2.90 15.20
CA GLY A 8 -4.95 2.62 16.36
C GLY A 8 -5.15 1.12 16.62
N ALA A 9 -5.22 0.29 15.58
CA ALA A 9 -5.25 -1.16 15.76
C ALA A 9 -3.91 -1.70 16.30
N LEU A 10 -2.77 -1.16 15.85
CA LEU A 10 -1.46 -1.52 16.38
C LEU A 10 -1.30 -1.12 17.85
N GLU A 11 -1.86 0.01 18.29
CA GLU A 11 -1.90 0.40 19.71
C GLU A 11 -2.58 -0.66 20.56
N VAL A 12 -3.79 -1.09 20.18
CA VAL A 12 -4.51 -2.13 20.91
C VAL A 12 -3.74 -3.45 20.91
N LEU A 13 -3.10 -3.81 19.79
CA LEU A 13 -2.27 -5.01 19.74
C LEU A 13 -1.03 -4.92 20.63
N ASP A 14 -0.47 -3.72 20.82
CA ASP A 14 0.65 -3.49 21.74
C ASP A 14 0.19 -3.56 23.20
N GLU A 15 -0.94 -2.92 23.55
CA GLU A 15 -1.56 -2.97 24.88
C GLU A 15 -1.89 -4.41 25.33
N LEU A 16 -2.21 -5.28 24.38
CA LEU A 16 -2.51 -6.69 24.61
C LEU A 16 -1.26 -7.60 24.56
N ASP A 17 -0.04 -7.04 24.46
CA ASP A 17 1.22 -7.79 24.29
C ASP A 17 1.24 -8.72 23.06
N ILE A 18 0.40 -8.44 22.05
CA ILE A 18 0.31 -9.24 20.82
C ILE A 18 1.33 -8.76 19.80
N LEU A 19 1.49 -7.44 19.63
CA LEU A 19 2.30 -6.83 18.57
C LEU A 19 3.75 -7.35 18.55
N ARG A 20 4.33 -7.54 19.73
CA ARG A 20 5.70 -8.05 19.91
C ARG A 20 5.91 -9.47 19.36
N ASN A 21 4.86 -10.28 19.33
CA ASN A 21 4.87 -11.67 18.86
C ASN A 21 4.54 -11.81 17.37
N ILE A 22 4.23 -10.71 16.68
CA ILE A 22 4.01 -10.70 15.24
C ILE A 22 5.35 -10.82 14.54
N GLU A 23 5.54 -11.91 13.80
CA GLU A 23 6.78 -12.20 13.06
C GLU A 23 6.73 -11.76 11.59
N ARG A 24 5.53 -11.62 11.02
CA ARG A 24 5.31 -11.34 9.60
C ARG A 24 4.25 -10.29 9.41
N VAL A 25 4.43 -9.43 8.42
CA VAL A 25 3.50 -8.36 8.08
C VAL A 25 3.33 -8.29 6.58
N ALA A 26 2.07 -8.18 6.13
CA ALA A 26 1.73 -8.05 4.73
C ALA A 26 0.88 -6.80 4.52
N GLY A 27 1.04 -6.14 3.37
CA GLY A 27 0.30 -4.94 3.06
C GLY A 27 0.14 -4.65 1.58
N THR A 28 -0.99 -4.03 1.26
CA THR A 28 -1.35 -3.55 -0.08
C THR A 28 -1.69 -2.05 -0.01
N SER A 29 -1.24 -1.25 -0.96
CA SER A 29 -1.54 0.19 -1.02
C SER A 29 -1.13 0.92 0.27
N ALA A 30 -2.02 1.70 0.90
CA ALA A 30 -1.75 2.32 2.20
C ALA A 30 -1.36 1.29 3.29
N GLY A 31 -1.83 0.04 3.17
CA GLY A 31 -1.41 -1.07 4.03
C GLY A 31 0.04 -1.47 3.82
N ALA A 32 0.61 -1.31 2.62
CA ALA A 32 2.02 -1.57 2.34
C ALA A 32 2.94 -0.61 3.11
N ILE A 33 2.56 0.66 3.21
CA ILE A 33 3.24 1.65 4.05
C ILE A 33 3.16 1.23 5.52
N ALA A 34 1.95 0.94 6.01
CA ALA A 34 1.76 0.53 7.40
C ALA A 34 2.53 -0.77 7.74
N ALA A 35 2.52 -1.77 6.85
CA ALA A 35 3.28 -3.01 7.01
C ALA A 35 4.79 -2.74 7.05
N THR A 36 5.30 -1.87 6.19
CA THR A 36 6.73 -1.49 6.17
C THR A 36 7.15 -0.84 7.48
N ILE A 37 6.40 0.14 7.97
CA ILE A 37 6.69 0.80 9.26
C ILE A 37 6.62 -0.23 10.41
N THR A 38 5.58 -1.06 10.41
CA THR A 38 5.42 -2.13 11.41
C THR A 38 6.57 -3.13 11.36
N SER A 39 7.20 -3.34 10.21
CA SER A 39 8.28 -4.34 10.09
C SER A 39 9.51 -4.03 10.92
N PHE A 40 9.78 -2.74 11.19
CA PHE A 40 10.99 -2.28 11.88
C PHE A 40 11.11 -2.69 13.36
N ARG A 41 10.06 -3.27 13.96
CA ARG A 41 10.03 -3.66 15.39
C ARG A 41 10.28 -2.49 16.36
N LEU A 42 9.92 -1.28 15.94
CA LEU A 42 9.91 -0.10 16.81
C LEU A 42 8.83 -0.24 17.90
N ASP A 43 8.99 0.51 18.99
CA ASP A 43 7.90 0.67 19.95
C ASP A 43 6.71 1.42 19.31
N ILE A 44 5.54 1.31 19.93
CA ILE A 44 4.32 1.88 19.36
C ILE A 44 4.38 3.41 19.22
N ALA A 45 5.06 4.10 20.15
CA ALA A 45 5.20 5.56 20.11
C ALA A 45 6.10 6.01 18.94
N GLN A 46 7.22 5.32 18.73
CA GLN A 46 8.12 5.52 17.59
C GLN A 46 7.43 5.17 16.26
N THR A 47 6.63 4.09 16.25
CA THR A 47 5.82 3.69 15.09
C THR A 47 4.86 4.82 14.69
N TRP A 48 4.20 5.44 15.67
CA TRP A 48 3.34 6.62 15.47
C TRP A 48 4.10 7.85 14.98
N GLU A 49 5.24 8.16 15.59
CA GLU A 49 6.06 9.30 15.19
C GLU A 49 6.49 9.17 13.73
N LEU A 50 6.96 7.99 13.35
CA LEU A 50 7.37 7.68 11.99
C LEU A 50 6.17 7.75 11.03
N PHE A 51 5.01 7.19 11.38
CA PHE A 51 3.81 7.30 10.56
C PHE A 51 3.35 8.76 10.38
N ASN A 52 3.37 9.56 11.45
CA ASN A 52 2.97 10.97 11.43
C ASN A 52 4.01 11.88 10.77
N SER A 53 5.27 11.43 10.63
CA SER A 53 6.30 12.16 9.89
C SER A 53 6.00 12.24 8.39
N LEU A 54 5.19 11.32 7.88
CA LEU A 54 4.65 11.44 6.53
C LEU A 54 3.69 12.63 6.54
N ASP A 55 4.11 13.73 5.92
CA ASP A 55 3.29 14.93 5.80
C ASP A 55 2.11 14.67 4.86
N TYR A 56 1.04 14.11 5.44
CA TYR A 56 -0.18 13.86 4.72
C TYR A 56 -0.93 15.15 4.35
N THR A 57 -0.59 16.29 4.95
CA THR A 57 -1.27 17.58 4.72
C THR A 57 -0.92 18.17 3.35
N LYS A 58 0.26 17.85 2.80
CA LYS A 58 0.60 18.07 1.37
C LYS A 58 -0.40 17.40 0.42
N TYR A 59 -1.05 16.33 0.87
CA TYR A 59 -1.97 15.52 0.06
C TYR A 59 -3.46 15.68 0.49
N SER A 60 -3.73 16.13 1.73
CA SER A 60 -5.08 16.25 2.31
C SER A 60 -5.61 17.68 2.48
N ASN A 61 -4.75 18.71 2.61
CA ASN A 61 -5.16 20.09 2.92
C ASN A 61 -5.03 21.05 1.73
N ASN A 62 -5.47 20.62 0.56
CA ASN A 62 -5.63 21.55 -0.56
C ASN A 62 -7.13 21.91 -0.66
N PRO A 63 -7.54 23.20 -0.68
CA PRO A 63 -8.90 23.63 -1.03
C PRO A 63 -9.38 23.09 -2.39
N ALA A 64 -8.48 22.41 -3.10
CA ALA A 64 -8.71 21.49 -4.18
C ALA A 64 -9.62 20.30 -3.89
N GLN A 65 -9.84 19.76 -2.67
CA GLN A 65 -10.87 18.71 -2.49
C GLN A 65 -12.29 19.26 -2.65
N THR A 66 -12.54 20.47 -2.13
CA THR A 66 -13.79 21.22 -2.34
C THR A 66 -13.90 21.70 -3.79
N ARG A 67 -12.78 22.03 -4.46
CA ARG A 67 -12.78 22.34 -5.90
C ARG A 67 -12.82 21.11 -6.79
N LEU A 68 -12.32 19.94 -6.40
CA LEU A 68 -12.33 18.67 -7.13
C LEU A 68 -13.76 18.19 -7.30
N ARG A 69 -14.55 18.32 -6.23
CA ARG A 69 -16.00 18.09 -6.27
C ARG A 69 -16.72 19.07 -7.21
N LYS A 70 -16.24 20.31 -7.34
CA LYS A 70 -16.73 21.34 -8.29
C LYS A 70 -16.11 21.29 -9.70
N LEU A 71 -14.97 20.63 -9.88
CA LEU A 71 -14.24 20.53 -11.15
C LEU A 71 -14.68 19.28 -11.91
N LEU A 72 -15.03 18.21 -11.19
CA LEU A 72 -15.71 17.04 -11.73
C LEU A 72 -17.11 17.38 -12.29
N GLU A 73 -17.68 18.52 -11.88
CA GLU A 73 -18.91 19.09 -12.46
C GLU A 73 -18.65 19.88 -13.76
N TRP A 74 -17.39 20.19 -14.12
CA TRP A 74 -17.03 20.98 -15.30
C TRP A 74 -16.22 20.18 -16.32
N ASN A 75 -16.95 19.67 -17.32
CA ASN A 75 -16.45 19.13 -18.57
C ASN A 75 -15.54 20.14 -19.28
N ASN A 76 -14.21 20.04 -19.14
CA ASN A 76 -13.24 20.62 -20.07
C ASN A 76 -11.86 19.93 -19.97
N ASP A 77 -11.32 19.53 -21.13
CA ASP A 77 -10.09 18.75 -21.34
C ASP A 77 -8.79 19.34 -20.75
N GLU A 78 -8.71 20.65 -20.54
CA GLU A 78 -7.48 21.30 -20.06
C GLU A 78 -7.21 21.13 -18.55
N SER A 79 -8.26 20.84 -17.77
CA SER A 79 -8.18 20.71 -16.31
C SER A 79 -7.40 19.47 -15.87
N TYR A 80 -7.46 18.40 -16.67
CA TYR A 80 -6.89 17.09 -16.34
C TYR A 80 -5.39 17.01 -16.65
N LYS A 81 -4.89 17.72 -17.67
CA LYS A 81 -3.44 17.82 -17.94
C LYS A 81 -2.66 18.37 -16.74
N ARG A 82 -3.26 19.29 -15.97
CA ARG A 82 -2.65 19.85 -14.74
C ARG A 82 -2.74 18.91 -13.54
N PHE A 83 -3.68 17.96 -13.54
CA PHE A 83 -3.83 16.96 -12.49
C PHE A 83 -2.72 15.89 -12.58
N PHE A 84 -2.51 15.34 -13.78
CA PHE A 84 -1.45 14.37 -14.05
C PHE A 84 -0.04 14.95 -13.89
N THR A 85 0.18 16.19 -14.33
CA THR A 85 1.51 16.83 -14.30
C THR A 85 1.89 17.41 -12.94
N LYS A 86 0.93 17.79 -12.09
CA LYS A 86 1.23 18.53 -10.84
C LYS A 86 1.00 17.75 -9.56
N TYR A 87 0.17 16.69 -9.58
CA TYR A 87 -0.19 15.98 -8.35
C TYR A 87 0.02 14.46 -8.42
N GLY A 88 -0.13 13.81 -9.58
CA GLY A 88 0.10 12.36 -9.70
C GLY A 88 1.57 11.95 -9.82
N TRP A 89 2.35 12.67 -10.63
CA TRP A 89 3.79 12.42 -10.77
C TRP A 89 4.56 12.69 -9.49
N HIS A 90 4.24 13.80 -8.81
CA HIS A 90 4.97 14.25 -7.64
C HIS A 90 4.63 13.45 -6.38
N SER A 91 3.36 13.02 -6.19
CA SER A 91 2.97 12.45 -4.90
C SER A 91 3.49 11.04 -4.63
N SER A 92 3.54 10.14 -5.63
CA SER A 92 4.15 8.81 -5.41
C SER A 92 5.66 8.92 -5.26
N GLN A 93 6.29 9.85 -5.98
CA GLN A 93 7.72 10.13 -5.88
C GLN A 93 8.09 10.75 -4.52
N ASP A 94 7.25 11.63 -3.97
CA ASP A 94 7.45 12.25 -2.67
C ASP A 94 7.27 11.22 -1.54
N ILE A 95 6.26 10.34 -1.62
CA ILE A 95 6.09 9.22 -0.68
C ILE A 95 7.27 8.24 -0.80
N HIS A 96 7.72 7.95 -2.03
CA HIS A 96 8.88 7.11 -2.27
C HIS A 96 10.14 7.68 -1.64
N GLN A 97 10.42 8.97 -1.83
CA GLN A 97 11.56 9.65 -1.21
C GLN A 97 11.46 9.67 0.32
N TRP A 98 10.28 9.99 0.86
CA TRP A 98 10.06 9.93 2.30
C TRP A 98 10.34 8.53 2.85
N LEU A 99 9.87 7.49 2.15
CA LEU A 99 10.07 6.10 2.57
C LEU A 99 11.55 5.70 2.45
N GLU A 100 12.26 6.17 1.44
CA GLU A 100 13.72 6.00 1.32
C GLU A 100 14.46 6.60 2.53
N GLU A 101 14.06 7.79 3.01
CA GLU A 101 14.66 8.40 4.21
C GLU A 101 14.31 7.63 5.49
N VAL A 102 13.06 7.18 5.62
CA VAL A 102 12.61 6.33 6.73
C VAL A 102 13.44 5.05 6.78
N ILE A 103 13.58 4.36 5.64
CA ILE A 103 14.35 3.11 5.53
C ILE A 103 15.82 3.39 5.84
N ALA A 104 16.39 4.47 5.31
CA ALA A 104 17.77 4.88 5.61
C ALA A 104 17.99 5.08 7.11
N GLY A 105 17.03 5.68 7.83
CA GLY A 105 17.10 5.84 9.29
C GLY A 105 17.14 4.53 10.06
N GLN A 106 16.59 3.45 9.50
CA GLN A 106 16.58 2.11 10.11
C GLN A 106 17.70 1.20 9.55
N CYS A 107 18.34 1.60 8.45
CA CYS A 107 19.27 0.77 7.69
C CYS A 107 20.66 1.42 7.52
N ASP A 108 21.16 2.12 8.54
CA ASP A 108 22.50 2.76 8.55
C ASP A 108 22.76 3.69 7.35
N GLY A 109 21.73 4.41 6.90
CA GLY A 109 21.78 5.31 5.75
C GLY A 109 21.46 4.66 4.41
N ASN A 110 21.24 3.34 4.34
CA ASN A 110 20.86 2.66 3.11
C ASN A 110 19.39 2.93 2.73
N ARG A 111 19.17 3.90 1.85
CA ARG A 111 17.85 4.26 1.27
C ARG A 111 17.22 3.14 0.44
N ARG A 112 18.04 2.23 -0.07
CA ARG A 112 17.70 1.22 -1.07
C ARG A 112 17.70 -0.18 -0.47
N ALA A 113 17.58 -0.29 0.86
CA ALA A 113 17.63 -1.56 1.55
C ALA A 113 16.60 -2.54 0.97
N THR A 114 17.08 -3.74 0.70
CA THR A 114 16.36 -4.83 0.03
C THR A 114 15.59 -5.68 1.03
N PHE A 115 14.71 -6.55 0.54
CA PHE A 115 13.99 -7.49 1.41
C PHE A 115 14.93 -8.44 2.16
N THR A 116 16.03 -8.86 1.54
CA THR A 116 17.06 -9.68 2.21
C THR A 116 17.72 -8.91 3.35
N GLU A 117 18.12 -7.66 3.12
CA GLU A 117 18.73 -6.82 4.16
C GLU A 117 17.76 -6.55 5.32
N PHE A 118 16.46 -6.42 5.06
CA PHE A 118 15.43 -6.34 6.11
C PHE A 118 15.43 -7.60 6.98
N GLN A 119 15.48 -8.78 6.36
CA GLN A 119 15.50 -10.06 7.06
C GLN A 119 16.80 -10.25 7.87
N GLU A 120 17.96 -9.91 7.31
CA GLU A 120 19.26 -9.99 7.97
C GLU A 120 19.37 -9.06 9.18
N ARG A 121 18.67 -7.92 9.15
CA ARG A 121 18.58 -6.97 10.29
C ARG A 121 17.63 -7.44 11.40
N GLY A 122 16.90 -8.53 11.20
CA GLY A 122 15.96 -9.04 12.19
C GLY A 122 14.63 -8.28 12.26
N PHE A 123 14.30 -7.49 11.23
CA PHE A 123 12.95 -6.94 11.06
C PHE A 123 11.93 -8.07 10.85
N ARG A 124 10.64 -7.75 10.97
CA ARG A 124 9.57 -8.72 10.68
C ARG A 124 9.62 -9.07 9.19
N ASP A 125 9.31 -10.32 8.85
CA ASP A 125 9.23 -10.74 7.44
C ASP A 125 8.17 -9.88 6.73
N LEU A 126 8.59 -9.10 5.75
CA LEU A 126 7.75 -8.11 5.07
C LEU A 126 7.28 -8.64 3.72
N TYR A 127 5.98 -8.49 3.46
CA TYR A 127 5.33 -8.86 2.21
C TYR A 127 4.56 -7.66 1.65
N ILE A 128 4.91 -7.22 0.45
CA ILE A 128 4.25 -6.09 -0.21
C ILE A 128 3.56 -6.58 -1.47
N VAL A 129 2.28 -6.26 -1.63
CA VAL A 129 1.50 -6.69 -2.80
C VAL A 129 1.31 -5.54 -3.77
N ALA A 130 1.65 -5.75 -5.04
CA ALA A 130 1.31 -4.84 -6.13
C ALA A 130 0.58 -5.59 -7.25
N ALA A 131 -0.07 -4.86 -8.14
CA ALA A 131 -0.74 -5.43 -9.29
C ALA A 131 0.17 -5.35 -10.52
N ASN A 132 0.63 -6.49 -11.02
CA ASN A 132 1.35 -6.57 -12.29
C ASN A 132 0.32 -6.73 -13.42
N ILE A 133 0.04 -5.61 -14.11
CA ILE A 133 -0.96 -5.58 -15.18
C ILE A 133 -0.41 -6.13 -16.51
N SER A 134 0.91 -6.15 -16.70
CA SER A 134 1.52 -6.85 -17.83
C SER A 134 1.28 -8.37 -17.77
N ARG A 135 1.24 -8.92 -16.55
CA ARG A 135 1.07 -10.36 -16.28
C ARG A 135 -0.32 -10.74 -15.78
N HIS A 136 -1.23 -9.78 -15.67
CA HIS A 136 -2.60 -9.97 -15.19
C HIS A 136 -2.70 -10.69 -13.83
N ARG A 137 -1.86 -10.33 -12.86
CA ARG A 137 -1.83 -10.97 -11.54
C ARG A 137 -1.40 -10.02 -10.42
N ALA A 138 -1.76 -10.36 -9.18
CA ALA A 138 -1.08 -9.85 -8.01
C ALA A 138 0.36 -10.38 -7.97
N GLU A 139 1.30 -9.53 -7.56
CA GLU A 139 2.71 -9.86 -7.37
C GLU A 139 3.12 -9.52 -5.95
N VAL A 140 3.68 -10.52 -5.25
CA VAL A 140 4.11 -10.41 -3.86
C VAL A 140 5.62 -10.20 -3.84
N PHE A 141 6.03 -9.04 -3.36
CA PHE A 141 7.43 -8.73 -3.09
C PHE A 141 7.77 -9.12 -1.66
N SER A 142 8.81 -9.94 -1.50
CA SER A 142 9.27 -10.46 -0.21
C SER A 142 10.72 -10.92 -0.30
N ALA A 143 11.32 -11.31 0.83
CA ALA A 143 12.67 -11.88 0.83
C ALA A 143 12.74 -13.23 0.10
N ALA A 144 11.63 -13.98 0.06
CA ALA A 144 11.57 -15.28 -0.62
C ALA A 144 11.47 -15.14 -2.15
N GLU A 145 10.64 -14.21 -2.62
CA GLU A 145 10.32 -14.08 -4.05
C GLU A 145 11.19 -13.04 -4.77
N THR A 146 11.52 -11.94 -4.08
CA THR A 146 12.22 -10.78 -4.66
C THR A 146 13.30 -10.25 -3.70
N PRO A 147 14.29 -11.08 -3.34
CA PRO A 147 15.27 -10.79 -2.28
C PRO A 147 16.05 -9.49 -2.50
N ASP A 148 16.36 -9.16 -3.77
CA ASP A 148 17.22 -8.04 -4.16
C ASP A 148 16.45 -6.75 -4.48
N VAL A 149 15.11 -6.78 -4.41
CA VAL A 149 14.29 -5.59 -4.69
C VAL A 149 14.32 -4.66 -3.48
N ALA A 150 14.55 -3.37 -3.72
CA ALA A 150 14.47 -2.36 -2.68
C ALA A 150 13.03 -2.26 -2.14
N VAL A 151 12.87 -2.30 -0.82
CA VAL A 151 11.54 -2.27 -0.18
C VAL A 151 10.77 -0.99 -0.57
N ALA A 152 11.46 0.14 -0.67
CA ALA A 152 10.86 1.41 -1.10
C ALA A 152 10.18 1.31 -2.48
N ASP A 153 10.78 0.57 -3.42
CA ASP A 153 10.24 0.41 -4.78
C ASP A 153 9.01 -0.47 -4.80
N ALA A 154 9.03 -1.57 -4.05
CA ALA A 154 7.88 -2.45 -3.92
C ALA A 154 6.67 -1.69 -3.35
N VAL A 155 6.89 -0.86 -2.32
CA VAL A 155 5.83 -0.02 -1.76
C VAL A 155 5.36 1.03 -2.76
N ARG A 156 6.28 1.68 -3.48
CA ARG A 156 5.92 2.65 -4.53
C ARG A 156 5.03 2.03 -5.61
N MET A 157 5.36 0.82 -6.07
CA MET A 157 4.50 0.06 -6.99
C MET A 157 3.14 -0.26 -6.36
N SER A 158 3.13 -0.70 -5.11
CA SER A 158 1.91 -1.07 -4.37
C SER A 158 0.93 0.09 -4.16
N ILE A 159 1.39 1.34 -4.12
CA ILE A 159 0.55 2.55 -3.94
C ILE A 159 0.23 3.30 -5.24
N SER A 160 0.61 2.76 -6.41
CA SER A 160 0.46 3.43 -7.71
C SER A 160 -0.98 3.31 -8.25
N ILE A 161 -1.93 3.97 -7.59
CA ILE A 161 -3.36 3.94 -7.95
C ILE A 161 -3.56 4.40 -9.40
N PRO A 162 -4.20 3.57 -10.27
CA PRO A 162 -4.51 3.97 -11.63
C PRO A 162 -5.22 5.32 -11.70
N ILE A 163 -4.90 6.14 -12.71
CA ILE A 163 -5.43 7.50 -12.96
C ILE A 163 -4.90 8.57 -11.99
N PHE A 164 -4.62 8.21 -10.74
CA PHE A 164 -3.98 9.13 -9.79
C PHE A 164 -2.45 9.14 -9.93
N PHE A 165 -1.85 8.04 -10.36
CA PHE A 165 -0.40 7.88 -10.51
C PHE A 165 -0.02 7.26 -11.87
N GLU A 166 1.24 7.46 -12.29
CA GLU A 166 1.80 6.83 -13.49
C GLU A 166 1.87 5.31 -13.33
N ALA A 167 1.55 4.56 -14.38
CA ALA A 167 1.82 3.12 -14.40
C ALA A 167 3.34 2.90 -14.43
N LEU A 168 3.89 2.39 -13.32
CA LEU A 168 5.33 2.25 -13.16
C LEU A 168 5.81 1.03 -13.94
N ARG A 169 6.89 1.20 -14.70
CA ARG A 169 7.58 0.09 -15.35
C ARG A 169 8.73 -0.38 -14.49
N PHE A 170 8.79 -1.67 -14.16
CA PHE A 170 9.86 -2.24 -13.36
C PHE A 170 10.38 -3.56 -13.96
N ASP A 171 11.71 -3.67 -14.09
CA ASP A 171 12.39 -4.81 -14.72
C ASP A 171 12.89 -5.87 -13.71
N GLY A 172 12.56 -5.69 -12.42
CA GLY A 172 13.09 -6.49 -11.31
C GLY A 172 14.26 -5.85 -10.59
N LYS A 173 14.83 -4.75 -11.11
CA LYS A 173 15.99 -4.06 -10.53
C LYS A 173 15.83 -2.54 -10.49
N LYS A 174 15.25 -1.94 -11.52
CA LYS A 174 15.09 -0.48 -11.66
C LYS A 174 13.79 -0.12 -12.37
N PHE A 175 13.37 1.12 -12.14
CA PHE A 175 12.24 1.69 -12.86
C PHE A 175 12.61 2.12 -14.29
N GLY A 176 11.61 2.12 -15.17
CA GLY A 176 11.68 2.65 -16.54
C GLY A 176 11.59 1.60 -17.65
N ASP A 177 11.76 0.31 -17.32
CA ASP A 177 11.64 -0.80 -18.25
C ASP A 177 10.93 -2.00 -17.61
N GLY A 178 10.64 -3.06 -18.38
CA GLY A 178 9.97 -4.26 -17.89
C GLY A 178 8.45 -4.15 -17.81
N ASP A 179 7.89 -4.77 -16.78
CA ASP A 179 6.45 -4.95 -16.60
C ASP A 179 5.79 -3.71 -16.00
N TYR A 180 4.51 -3.51 -16.30
CA TYR A 180 3.71 -2.43 -15.74
C TYR A 180 3.10 -2.85 -14.41
N TYR A 181 3.28 -2.00 -13.41
CA TYR A 181 2.75 -2.14 -12.06
C TYR A 181 1.84 -0.99 -11.71
N VAL A 182 0.76 -1.32 -11.01
CA VAL A 182 -0.18 -0.39 -10.41
C VAL A 182 -0.52 -0.85 -8.99
N ASP A 183 -1.34 -0.07 -8.31
CA ASP A 183 -1.78 -0.34 -6.95
C ASP A 183 -2.35 -1.76 -6.80
N GLY A 184 -1.87 -2.46 -5.76
CA GLY A 184 -2.21 -3.87 -5.55
C GLY A 184 -3.69 -4.11 -5.27
N GLY A 185 -4.45 -3.08 -4.89
CA GLY A 185 -5.90 -3.15 -4.69
C GLY A 185 -6.66 -3.62 -5.93
N LEU A 186 -6.08 -3.50 -7.12
CA LEU A 186 -6.66 -4.02 -8.36
C LEU A 186 -6.80 -5.56 -8.38
N TYR A 187 -5.84 -6.29 -7.82
CA TYR A 187 -5.84 -7.76 -7.85
C TYR A 187 -5.95 -8.39 -6.46
N ASP A 188 -5.46 -7.76 -5.40
CA ASP A 188 -5.47 -8.30 -4.05
C ASP A 188 -5.40 -7.20 -2.98
N ASN A 189 -6.55 -6.60 -2.68
CA ASN A 189 -6.68 -5.51 -1.71
C ASN A 189 -6.62 -5.97 -0.23
N PHE A 190 -6.70 -7.27 0.03
CA PHE A 190 -6.68 -7.81 1.39
C PHE A 190 -5.92 -9.14 1.43
N PRO A 191 -4.56 -9.08 1.49
CA PRO A 191 -3.68 -10.20 1.22
C PRO A 191 -3.55 -11.19 2.41
N MET A 192 -4.66 -11.50 3.07
CA MET A 192 -4.69 -12.40 4.23
C MET A 192 -4.21 -13.82 3.90
N HIS A 193 -4.51 -14.26 2.69
CA HIS A 193 -4.24 -15.61 2.22
C HIS A 193 -2.74 -15.88 2.00
N ILE A 194 -1.88 -14.85 1.95
CA ILE A 194 -0.43 -15.02 1.82
C ILE A 194 0.11 -15.94 2.93
N PHE A 195 -0.46 -15.86 4.13
CA PHE A 195 0.00 -16.63 5.29
C PHE A 195 -0.71 -17.97 5.48
N ASP A 196 -1.61 -18.35 4.56
CA ASP A 196 -2.33 -19.62 4.57
C ASP A 196 -1.55 -20.75 3.85
N GLN A 197 -0.30 -20.49 3.50
CA GLN A 197 0.56 -21.47 2.82
C GLN A 197 1.17 -22.52 3.77
N PRO A 198 1.41 -23.76 3.29
CA PRO A 198 1.97 -24.84 4.11
C PRO A 198 3.31 -24.51 4.79
N GLU A 199 4.13 -23.67 4.18
CA GLU A 199 5.40 -23.19 4.76
C GLU A 199 5.20 -22.42 6.07
N PHE A 200 4.08 -21.69 6.20
CA PHE A 200 3.70 -21.00 7.43
C PHE A 200 2.95 -21.92 8.42
N ALA A 201 2.54 -23.10 7.96
CA ALA A 201 1.83 -24.11 8.75
C ALA A 201 2.75 -25.07 9.52
N ALA A 202 3.99 -25.27 9.08
CA ALA A 202 4.88 -26.35 9.54
C ALA A 202 5.17 -26.38 11.07
N LYS A 203 4.90 -25.27 11.78
CA LYS A 203 5.03 -25.17 13.25
C LYS A 203 3.75 -24.70 13.94
N ASN A 204 2.63 -24.60 13.22
CA ASN A 204 1.39 -24.05 13.73
C ASN A 204 0.35 -25.15 13.95
N ARG A 205 0.19 -25.58 15.22
CA ARG A 205 -0.86 -26.55 15.63
C ARG A 205 -2.30 -26.10 15.34
N TYR A 206 -2.49 -24.81 15.02
CA TYR A 206 -3.78 -24.23 14.69
C TYR A 206 -4.01 -24.17 13.18
N TYR A 207 -3.06 -24.55 12.33
CA TYR A 207 -3.32 -24.65 10.89
C TYR A 207 -4.32 -25.77 10.62
N LYS A 208 -5.52 -25.40 10.20
CA LYS A 208 -6.63 -26.33 9.96
C LYS A 208 -7.38 -25.88 8.71
N ASP A 209 -7.77 -26.83 7.87
CA ASP A 209 -8.57 -26.58 6.67
C ASP A 209 -7.93 -25.58 5.68
N LYS A 210 -6.59 -25.58 5.62
CA LYS A 210 -5.77 -24.62 4.85
C LYS A 210 -5.86 -23.16 5.31
N VAL A 211 -6.27 -22.92 6.55
CA VAL A 211 -6.35 -21.59 7.17
C VAL A 211 -5.34 -21.47 8.29
N ASN A 212 -4.60 -20.38 8.30
CA ASN A 212 -3.70 -19.99 9.38
C ASN A 212 -4.43 -19.08 10.37
N TRP A 213 -4.97 -19.67 11.43
CA TRP A 213 -5.69 -18.98 12.49
C TRP A 213 -4.86 -18.01 13.35
N ARG A 214 -3.55 -17.92 13.09
CA ARG A 214 -2.68 -16.91 13.73
C ARG A 214 -2.54 -15.64 12.88
N THR A 215 -3.16 -15.59 11.71
CA THR A 215 -3.17 -14.38 10.88
C THR A 215 -4.24 -13.41 11.37
N LEU A 216 -3.83 -12.18 11.67
CA LEU A 216 -4.73 -11.08 11.99
C LEU A 216 -4.87 -10.17 10.78
N GLY A 217 -6.10 -9.87 10.39
CA GLY A 217 -6.42 -9.03 9.24
C GLY A 217 -7.04 -7.72 9.66
N LEU A 218 -6.46 -6.62 9.21
CA LEU A 218 -7.02 -5.28 9.35
C LEU A 218 -7.51 -4.82 7.98
N PHE A 219 -8.83 -4.72 7.82
CA PHE A 219 -9.46 -4.27 6.59
C PHE A 219 -10.31 -3.03 6.84
N LEU A 220 -10.11 -1.98 6.05
CA LEU A 220 -10.82 -0.71 6.20
C LEU A 220 -12.09 -0.74 5.36
N TYR A 221 -13.21 -1.02 6.02
CA TYR A 221 -14.52 -1.02 5.37
C TYR A 221 -15.14 0.40 5.38
N PRO A 222 -15.62 0.93 4.24
CA PRO A 222 -16.35 2.18 4.24
C PRO A 222 -17.72 2.02 4.92
N GLU A 223 -18.01 2.90 5.88
CA GLU A 223 -19.23 2.90 6.72
C GLU A 223 -20.55 2.99 5.91
N LYS A 224 -20.48 3.42 4.66
CA LYS A 224 -21.58 3.45 3.69
C LYS A 224 -21.12 2.93 2.33
N MET A 225 -21.04 1.61 2.16
CA MET A 225 -21.55 1.04 0.93
C MET A 225 -23.07 1.08 1.06
N SER A 226 -23.70 2.23 0.82
CA SER A 226 -25.11 2.18 0.48
C SER A 226 -25.15 1.36 -0.81
N GLU A 227 -25.72 0.16 -0.78
CA GLU A 227 -26.10 -0.52 -2.00
C GLU A 227 -26.93 0.48 -2.79
N GLN A 228 -26.33 1.06 -3.84
CA GLN A 228 -27.03 2.01 -4.68
C GLN A 228 -28.07 1.17 -5.43
N THR A 229 -29.32 1.28 -5.00
CA THR A 229 -30.44 0.56 -5.61
C THR A 229 -30.72 1.08 -7.01
N GLU A 230 -30.39 2.35 -7.28
CA GLU A 230 -30.49 2.93 -8.61
C GLU A 230 -29.15 2.85 -9.35
N PRO A 231 -29.13 2.29 -10.57
CA PRO A 231 -27.92 2.19 -11.36
C PRO A 231 -27.47 3.58 -11.86
N VAL A 232 -26.18 3.86 -11.73
CA VAL A 232 -25.56 5.05 -12.32
C VAL A 232 -24.93 4.65 -13.67
N TYR A 233 -25.39 5.28 -14.75
CA TYR A 233 -24.86 5.04 -16.09
C TYR A 233 -23.87 6.16 -16.45
N PRO A 234 -22.62 5.83 -16.76
CA PRO A 234 -21.66 6.83 -17.22
C PRO A 234 -21.93 7.23 -18.67
N ASP A 235 -21.96 8.53 -18.94
CA ASP A 235 -22.15 9.08 -20.29
C ASP A 235 -20.86 9.10 -21.10
N ASN A 236 -19.71 8.91 -20.45
CA ASN A 236 -18.39 8.92 -21.09
C ASN A 236 -17.37 8.05 -20.33
N VAL A 237 -16.23 7.81 -20.98
CA VAL A 237 -15.14 6.98 -20.44
C VAL A 237 -14.67 7.50 -19.08
N TRP A 238 -14.73 8.81 -18.83
CA TRP A 238 -14.26 9.39 -17.58
C TRP A 238 -15.21 9.16 -16.41
N GLU A 239 -16.51 9.29 -16.65
CA GLU A 239 -17.53 8.92 -15.67
C GLU A 239 -17.47 7.42 -15.37
N PHE A 240 -17.22 6.60 -16.39
CA PHE A 240 -17.02 5.15 -16.22
C PHE A 240 -15.82 4.86 -15.32
N MET A 241 -14.69 5.52 -15.58
CA MET A 241 -13.48 5.38 -14.76
C MET A 241 -13.69 5.89 -13.32
N ASN A 242 -14.39 7.01 -13.13
CA ASN A 242 -14.68 7.56 -11.80
C ASN A 242 -15.61 6.63 -11.01
N LEU A 243 -16.65 6.08 -11.65
CA LEU A 243 -17.51 5.06 -11.04
C LEU A 243 -16.72 3.81 -10.66
N THR A 244 -15.80 3.38 -11.52
CA THR A 244 -14.91 2.24 -11.23
C THR A 244 -14.05 2.51 -10.00
N LEU A 245 -13.41 3.68 -9.92
CA LEU A 245 -12.56 4.07 -8.80
C LEU A 245 -13.32 4.18 -7.47
N LYS A 246 -14.54 4.75 -7.48
CA LYS A 246 -15.39 4.85 -6.28
C LYS A 246 -15.80 3.51 -5.69
N ASN A 247 -15.85 2.46 -6.51
CA ASN A 247 -16.19 1.11 -6.07
C ASN A 247 -14.95 0.30 -5.65
N ALA A 248 -13.76 0.70 -6.10
CA ALA A 248 -12.50 0.04 -5.75
C ALA A 248 -11.86 0.56 -4.44
N TYR A 249 -12.18 1.80 -4.00
CA TYR A 249 -11.53 2.48 -2.86
C TYR A 249 -12.50 3.22 -1.91
#